data_AF-A0A387HK96-F1
#
_entry.id   AF-A0A387HK96-F1
#
_cell.length_a   1.000
_cell.length_b   1.000
_cell.length_c   1.000
_cell.angle_alpha   90.00
_cell.angle_beta   90.00
_cell.angle_gamma   90.00
#
_symmetry.space_group_name_H-M   'P 1'
#
loop_
_entity.id
_entity.type
_entity.pdbx_description
1 polymer ?
#
loop_
_entity_poly.entity_id
_entity_poly.type
_entity_poly.pdbx_seq_one_letter_code
_entity_poly.pdbx_strand_id
1 'polypeptide(L)'
;MTSSRRARALLPDNEESQMLHPTRRLTKATTASTALALAGALLLTGCGGGSKGDVSDKSAASPSASPSPAAPSATASAPAVAENRPKVTLPEGETLAFDPETTGDPVKDAVLRDNAEYVRAVDEAIAGQDAKAPKVAFYAKDDALVGAMQWIAAVTKQGVSITGTIRYLDRQVSIRQDGAATLMYCGDETKGFTKDRKTGKVNVTPANGDSYISYALVLRKNDKGVWQATKLSSVRGDKKCQR
;
A
#
# COMPACT_ATOMS: atom_id res chain seq x y z
N MET A 1 30.37 -2.71 37.04
CA MET A 1 30.39 -2.93 35.57
C MET A 1 29.05 -3.50 35.16
N THR A 2 28.11 -2.68 34.71
CA THR A 2 26.78 -3.15 34.30
C THR A 2 26.44 -2.48 32.97
N SER A 3 26.88 -3.11 31.88
CA SER A 3 26.66 -2.65 30.51
C SER A 3 25.24 -2.98 30.09
N SER A 4 24.32 -2.04 30.29
CA SER A 4 22.98 -2.08 29.71
C SER A 4 23.11 -1.97 28.18
N ARG A 5 23.07 -3.12 27.49
CA ARG A 5 22.89 -3.17 26.03
C ARG A 5 21.44 -2.77 25.75
N ARG A 6 21.21 -1.49 25.46
CA ARG A 6 19.95 -1.06 24.85
C ARG A 6 19.76 -1.85 23.57
N ALA A 7 18.69 -2.65 23.50
CA ALA A 7 18.18 -3.18 22.25
C ALA A 7 17.93 -1.98 21.33
N ARG A 8 18.76 -1.84 20.29
CA ARG A 8 18.62 -0.74 19.34
C ARG A 8 17.52 -1.15 18.39
N ALA A 9 16.32 -0.61 18.62
CA ALA A 9 15.19 -0.77 17.73
C ALA A 9 15.59 -0.39 16.30
N LEU A 10 14.99 -1.08 15.35
CA LEU A 10 15.15 -0.91 13.91
C LEU A 10 14.65 0.46 13.41
N LEU A 11 14.34 1.47 14.24
CA LEU A 11 13.93 2.83 13.82
C LEU A 11 13.94 3.79 15.04
N PRO A 12 14.26 5.09 14.86
CA PRO A 12 13.82 6.12 15.81
C PRO A 12 12.31 6.30 15.69
N ASP A 13 11.62 6.34 16.84
CA ASP A 13 10.21 6.68 16.94
C ASP A 13 9.95 8.04 16.29
N ASN A 14 9.24 8.06 15.17
CA ASN A 14 8.65 9.30 14.65
C ASN A 14 7.33 9.54 15.38
N GLU A 15 7.42 9.81 16.69
CA GLU A 15 6.32 10.05 17.62
C GLU A 15 5.94 11.53 17.75
N GLU A 16 6.30 12.40 16.78
CA GLU A 16 5.80 13.78 16.76
C GLU A 16 5.39 14.25 15.36
N SER A 17 4.17 13.87 14.97
CA SER A 17 3.29 14.78 14.23
C SER A 17 1.94 14.83 14.92
N GLN A 18 1.97 15.13 16.22
CA GLN A 18 0.82 15.69 16.90
C GLN A 18 0.81 17.22 16.73
N MET A 19 -0.16 17.68 15.94
CA MET A 19 -0.91 18.92 16.18
C MET A 19 -0.13 20.21 16.44
N LEU A 20 0.28 20.89 15.37
CA LEU A 20 0.26 22.36 15.34
C LEU A 20 -0.99 22.83 14.60
N HIS A 21 -2.15 22.59 15.23
CA HIS A 21 -3.31 23.44 14.96
C HIS A 21 -3.08 24.75 15.73
N PRO A 22 -2.98 25.92 15.05
CA PRO A 22 -3.02 27.18 15.76
C PRO A 22 -4.37 27.27 16.49
N THR A 23 -4.32 27.33 17.81
CA THR A 23 -5.45 27.61 18.69
C THR A 23 -5.99 29.00 18.39
N ARG A 24 -6.82 29.13 17.36
CA ARG A 24 -7.73 30.27 17.23
C ARG A 24 -8.84 30.09 18.26
N ARG A 25 -8.74 30.85 19.35
CA ARG A 25 -9.89 31.21 20.18
C ARG A 25 -10.91 31.89 19.27
N LEU A 26 -11.91 31.14 18.81
CA LEU A 26 -13.10 31.69 18.19
C LEU A 26 -14.10 31.97 19.32
N THR A 27 -14.27 33.24 19.58
CA THR A 27 -15.33 33.86 20.37
C THR A 27 -16.69 33.30 19.92
N LYS A 28 -17.48 32.83 20.90
CA LYS A 28 -18.89 32.47 20.73
C LYS A 28 -19.64 33.69 20.17
N ALA A 29 -20.12 33.59 18.93
CA ALA A 29 -21.19 34.41 18.41
C ALA A 29 -22.46 33.56 18.37
N THR A 30 -23.39 33.89 19.27
CA THR A 30 -24.73 33.32 19.34
C THR A 30 -25.57 33.99 18.25
N THR A 31 -26.00 33.24 17.25
CA THR A 31 -27.05 33.66 16.32
C THR A 31 -28.10 32.57 16.20
N ALA A 32 -29.33 32.98 16.46
CA ALA A 32 -30.52 32.17 16.54
C ALA A 32 -31.13 31.90 15.16
N SER A 33 -31.86 30.78 15.10
CA SER A 33 -33.06 30.51 14.31
C SER A 33 -33.01 30.60 12.77
N THR A 34 -33.24 29.48 12.10
CA THR A 34 -34.50 29.22 11.37
C THR A 34 -34.53 27.79 10.83
N ALA A 35 -35.55 27.02 11.22
CA ALA A 35 -35.89 25.76 10.60
C ALA A 35 -36.76 26.04 9.37
N LEU A 36 -36.47 25.38 8.24
CA LEU A 36 -37.40 25.27 7.12
C LEU A 36 -37.37 23.84 6.60
N ALA A 37 -38.46 23.11 6.88
CA ALA A 37 -38.76 21.82 6.30
C ALA A 37 -39.49 22.04 4.97
N LEU A 38 -39.02 21.38 3.91
CA LEU A 38 -39.77 21.23 2.66
C LEU A 38 -39.67 19.78 2.20
N ALA A 39 -40.78 19.07 2.34
CA ALA A 39 -41.03 17.78 1.73
C ALA A 39 -41.39 17.99 0.25
N GLY A 40 -40.85 17.13 -0.62
CA GLY A 40 -41.23 17.06 -2.03
C GLY A 40 -41.21 15.62 -2.48
N ALA A 41 -42.36 14.96 -2.46
CA ALA A 41 -42.61 13.72 -3.19
C ALA A 41 -43.19 14.09 -4.55
N LEU A 42 -42.57 13.61 -5.62
CA LEU A 42 -43.15 13.61 -6.96
C LEU A 42 -43.07 12.19 -7.52
N LEU A 43 -44.22 11.52 -7.48
CA LEU A 43 -44.53 10.35 -8.29
C LEU A 43 -44.76 10.83 -9.72
N LEU A 44 -44.07 10.26 -10.70
CA LEU A 44 -44.54 10.26 -12.08
C LEU A 44 -44.74 8.84 -12.58
N THR A 45 -45.94 8.66 -13.10
CA THR A 45 -46.54 7.48 -13.71
C THR A 45 -46.24 7.44 -15.21
N GLY A 46 -46.15 6.23 -15.75
CA GLY A 46 -46.17 5.92 -17.19
C GLY A 46 -45.80 4.44 -17.34
N CYS A 47 -46.68 3.47 -17.61
CA CYS A 47 -47.84 3.31 -18.51
C CYS A 47 -47.49 3.21 -20.00
N GLY A 48 -47.80 2.05 -20.58
CA GLY A 48 -47.72 1.68 -22.00
C GLY A 48 -46.89 0.40 -22.17
N GLY A 49 -47.47 -0.80 -22.10
CA GLY A 49 -48.38 -1.42 -23.09
C GLY A 49 -47.51 -2.37 -23.96
N GLY A 50 -47.69 -3.68 -24.07
CA GLY A 50 -48.86 -4.53 -24.00
C GLY A 50 -48.96 -5.26 -25.33
N SER A 51 -48.46 -6.51 -25.43
CA SER A 51 -48.85 -7.47 -26.47
C SER A 51 -48.49 -8.89 -26.05
N LYS A 52 -49.54 -9.69 -25.89
CA LYS A 52 -49.54 -11.14 -25.70
C LYS A 52 -49.32 -11.83 -27.04
N GLY A 53 -48.66 -12.98 -26.97
CA GLY A 53 -48.57 -13.95 -28.07
C GLY A 53 -48.03 -15.26 -27.52
N ASP A 54 -48.91 -16.04 -26.89
CA ASP A 54 -48.67 -17.45 -26.56
C ASP A 54 -48.85 -18.29 -27.84
N VAL A 55 -47.85 -19.10 -28.22
CA VAL A 55 -48.08 -20.43 -28.82
C VAL A 55 -46.95 -21.36 -28.40
N SER A 56 -47.38 -22.53 -27.90
CA SER A 56 -46.59 -23.58 -27.27
C SER A 56 -45.70 -24.41 -28.19
N ASP A 57 -44.76 -25.07 -27.51
CA ASP A 57 -43.86 -26.18 -27.85
C ASP A 57 -44.19 -27.10 -29.03
N LYS A 58 -43.14 -27.45 -29.80
CA LYS A 58 -42.84 -28.85 -30.15
C LYS A 58 -41.39 -29.05 -30.61
N SER A 59 -40.65 -29.87 -29.85
CA SER A 59 -39.33 -30.41 -30.20
C SER A 59 -39.40 -31.49 -31.29
N ALA A 60 -38.40 -31.51 -32.18
CA ALA A 60 -37.87 -32.73 -32.83
C ALA A 60 -36.47 -32.51 -33.45
N ALA A 61 -35.49 -33.25 -32.90
CA ALA A 61 -34.23 -33.81 -33.41
C ALA A 61 -33.45 -33.23 -34.63
N SER A 62 -32.19 -32.80 -34.33
CA SER A 62 -30.83 -33.09 -34.91
C SER A 62 -30.62 -33.54 -36.38
N PRO A 63 -29.37 -33.50 -36.93
CA PRO A 63 -28.15 -32.76 -36.53
C PRO A 63 -27.50 -31.98 -37.70
N SER A 64 -26.70 -30.94 -37.44
CA SER A 64 -25.69 -30.52 -38.41
C SER A 64 -24.49 -29.87 -37.72
N ALA A 65 -23.31 -30.33 -38.13
CA ALA A 65 -22.01 -30.04 -37.56
C ALA A 65 -21.47 -28.69 -38.07
N SER A 66 -20.89 -27.89 -37.17
CA SER A 66 -19.70 -27.01 -37.32
C SER A 66 -19.70 -25.93 -36.20
N PRO A 67 -18.58 -25.22 -35.98
CA PRO A 67 -17.56 -25.50 -34.97
C PRO A 67 -17.71 -24.63 -33.71
N SER A 68 -17.02 -25.04 -32.65
CA SER A 68 -16.86 -24.31 -31.38
C SER A 68 -16.49 -22.83 -31.57
N PRO A 69 -17.23 -21.86 -30.99
CA PRO A 69 -16.69 -20.52 -30.84
C PRO A 69 -15.68 -20.59 -29.69
N ALA A 70 -14.40 -20.61 -30.05
CA ALA A 70 -13.32 -20.32 -29.13
C ALA A 70 -13.65 -19.02 -28.38
N ALA A 71 -13.73 -19.12 -27.06
CA ALA A 71 -13.80 -17.96 -26.20
C ALA A 71 -12.65 -17.00 -26.57
N PRO A 72 -12.89 -15.70 -26.76
CA PRO A 72 -11.78 -14.77 -26.79
C PRO A 72 -11.21 -14.74 -25.36
N SER A 73 -10.15 -15.52 -25.14
CA SER A 73 -9.19 -15.24 -24.08
C SER A 73 -8.55 -13.91 -24.43
N ALA A 74 -9.20 -12.82 -24.02
CA ALA A 74 -8.55 -11.54 -23.89
C ALA A 74 -7.52 -11.71 -22.78
N THR A 75 -6.32 -12.13 -23.17
CA THR A 75 -5.12 -11.90 -22.38
C THR A 75 -5.05 -10.40 -22.22
N ALA A 76 -5.44 -9.92 -21.03
CA ALA A 76 -5.21 -8.54 -20.64
C ALA A 76 -3.70 -8.34 -20.70
N SER A 77 -3.24 -7.78 -21.82
CA SER A 77 -1.87 -7.34 -21.97
C SER A 77 -1.62 -6.34 -20.84
N ALA A 78 -0.77 -6.72 -19.89
CA ALA A 78 -0.26 -5.76 -18.92
C ALA A 78 0.27 -4.56 -19.74
N PRO A 79 -0.21 -3.33 -19.49
CA PRO A 79 0.16 -2.22 -20.33
C PRO A 79 1.68 -2.01 -20.26
N ALA A 80 2.26 -1.45 -21.34
CA ALA A 80 3.68 -1.16 -21.61
C ALA A 80 4.47 -0.40 -20.51
N VAL A 81 3.90 -0.22 -19.33
CA VAL A 81 4.51 0.37 -18.14
C VAL A 81 5.58 -0.54 -17.51
N ALA A 82 5.58 -1.84 -17.81
CA ALA A 82 6.63 -2.74 -17.33
C ALA A 82 8.03 -2.30 -17.79
N GLU A 83 8.15 -1.72 -18.99
CA GLU A 83 9.44 -1.36 -19.61
C GLU A 83 10.16 -0.17 -18.93
N ASN A 84 9.45 0.62 -18.12
CA ASN A 84 10.03 1.81 -17.46
C ASN A 84 10.24 1.67 -15.95
N ARG A 85 9.89 0.51 -15.35
CA ARG A 85 10.13 0.29 -13.91
C ARG A 85 11.60 -0.08 -13.68
N PRO A 86 12.31 0.58 -12.74
CA PRO A 86 13.71 0.26 -12.49
C PRO A 86 13.82 -1.15 -11.93
N LYS A 87 14.85 -1.89 -12.36
CA LYS A 87 15.22 -3.14 -11.72
C LYS A 87 15.73 -2.84 -10.31
N VAL A 88 15.05 -3.34 -9.29
CA VAL A 88 15.46 -3.27 -7.90
C VAL A 88 16.16 -4.56 -7.51
N THR A 89 17.27 -4.48 -6.78
CA THR A 89 18.02 -5.66 -6.33
C THR A 89 18.08 -5.67 -4.81
N LEU A 90 17.51 -6.72 -4.21
CA LEU A 90 17.59 -6.89 -2.77
C LEU A 90 19.02 -7.27 -2.35
N PRO A 91 19.48 -6.77 -1.18
CA PRO A 91 20.74 -7.18 -0.58
C PRO A 91 20.80 -8.68 -0.32
N GLU A 92 22.01 -9.24 -0.36
CA GLU A 92 22.20 -10.66 -0.04
C GLU A 92 21.79 -10.96 1.41
N GLY A 93 21.07 -12.05 1.61
CA GLY A 93 20.58 -12.47 2.93
C GLY A 93 19.37 -11.69 3.42
N GLU A 94 18.72 -10.92 2.55
CA GLU A 94 17.43 -10.28 2.80
C GLU A 94 16.34 -10.91 1.93
N THR A 95 15.22 -11.23 2.57
CA THR A 95 14.03 -11.79 1.92
C THR A 95 12.82 -10.96 2.32
N LEU A 96 12.09 -10.44 1.33
CA LEU A 96 10.81 -9.78 1.55
C LEU A 96 9.68 -10.64 1.01
N ALA A 97 8.68 -10.92 1.85
CA ALA A 97 7.46 -11.61 1.45
C ALA A 97 6.27 -10.66 1.52
N PHE A 98 5.38 -10.71 0.54
CA PHE A 98 4.21 -9.84 0.45
C PHE A 98 2.95 -10.70 0.37
N ASP A 99 1.97 -10.43 1.24
CA ASP A 99 0.72 -11.18 1.30
C ASP A 99 -0.49 -10.27 1.59
N PRO A 100 -1.51 -10.24 0.73
CA PRO A 100 -1.52 -10.85 -0.60
C PRO A 100 -0.58 -10.15 -1.59
N GLU A 101 -0.13 -10.89 -2.61
CA GLU A 101 0.54 -10.31 -3.78
C GLU A 101 -0.47 -9.71 -4.77
N THR A 102 -1.64 -10.33 -4.88
CA THR A 102 -2.74 -9.91 -5.78
C THR A 102 -4.10 -10.06 -5.11
N THR A 103 -5.05 -9.21 -5.48
CA THR A 103 -6.45 -9.26 -5.07
C THR A 103 -7.39 -9.70 -6.20
N GLY A 104 -6.89 -9.83 -7.43
CA GLY A 104 -7.71 -10.12 -8.62
C GLY A 104 -8.37 -8.88 -9.24
N ASP A 105 -8.09 -7.68 -8.71
CA ASP A 105 -8.48 -6.41 -9.30
C ASP A 105 -7.23 -5.77 -9.93
N PRO A 106 -7.17 -5.56 -11.26
CA PRO A 106 -5.96 -5.09 -11.93
C PRO A 106 -5.42 -3.75 -11.42
N VAL A 107 -6.28 -2.88 -10.90
CA VAL A 107 -5.87 -1.58 -10.35
C VAL A 107 -5.24 -1.77 -8.98
N LYS A 108 -5.87 -2.57 -8.11
CA LYS A 108 -5.33 -2.89 -6.79
C LYS A 108 -4.04 -3.68 -6.89
N ASP A 109 -3.94 -4.61 -7.83
CA ASP A 109 -2.74 -5.40 -8.09
C ASP A 109 -1.58 -4.51 -8.54
N ALA A 110 -1.86 -3.47 -9.33
CA ALA A 110 -0.84 -2.48 -9.70
C ALA A 110 -0.37 -1.66 -8.49
N VAL A 111 -1.27 -1.30 -7.56
CA VAL A 111 -0.91 -0.62 -6.30
C VAL A 111 -0.03 -1.52 -5.43
N LEU A 112 -0.41 -2.79 -5.26
CA LEU A 112 0.35 -3.76 -4.48
C LEU A 112 1.74 -4.00 -5.08
N ARG A 113 1.84 -4.18 -6.40
CA ARG A 113 3.14 -4.36 -7.07
C ARG A 113 4.04 -3.14 -6.90
N ASP A 114 3.55 -1.95 -7.19
CA ASP A 114 4.37 -0.73 -7.12
C ASP A 114 4.77 -0.39 -5.67
N ASN A 115 3.92 -0.70 -4.68
CA ASN A 115 4.32 -0.63 -3.27
C ASN A 115 5.39 -1.65 -2.89
N ALA A 116 5.33 -2.88 -3.40
CA ALA A 116 6.37 -3.87 -3.12
C ALA A 116 7.74 -3.42 -3.67
N GLU A 117 7.75 -2.84 -4.87
CA GLU A 117 8.98 -2.25 -5.45
C GLU A 117 9.46 -1.02 -4.69
N TYR A 118 8.57 -0.19 -4.15
CA TYR A 118 8.95 0.90 -3.25
C TYR A 118 9.74 0.38 -2.04
N VAL A 119 9.23 -0.66 -1.36
CA VAL A 119 9.90 -1.25 -0.20
C VAL A 119 11.27 -1.81 -0.59
N ARG A 120 11.34 -2.61 -1.66
CA ARG A 120 12.62 -3.15 -2.15
C ARG A 120 13.61 -2.03 -2.49
N ALA A 121 13.14 -0.92 -3.07
CA ALA A 121 13.99 0.20 -3.44
C ALA A 121 14.55 0.93 -2.22
N VAL A 122 13.79 1.01 -1.13
CA VAL A 122 14.26 1.53 0.16
C VAL A 122 15.34 0.62 0.74
N ASP A 123 15.16 -0.70 0.73
CA ASP A 123 16.16 -1.63 1.27
C ASP A 123 17.43 -1.67 0.42
N GLU A 124 17.31 -1.60 -0.92
CA GLU A 124 18.45 -1.41 -1.82
C GLU A 124 19.19 -0.10 -1.50
N ALA A 125 18.46 0.99 -1.28
CA ALA A 125 19.03 2.29 -0.94
C ALA A 125 19.72 2.29 0.44
N ILE A 126 19.16 1.58 1.42
CA ILE A 126 19.81 1.33 2.71
C ILE A 126 21.12 0.59 2.47
N ALA A 127 21.12 -0.51 1.73
CA ALA A 127 22.33 -1.28 1.43
C ALA A 127 23.39 -0.46 0.70
N GLY A 128 22.99 0.34 -0.28
CA GLY A 128 23.85 1.28 -1.01
C GLY A 128 24.25 2.54 -0.25
N GLN A 129 23.69 2.78 0.95
CA GLN A 129 23.90 3.99 1.74
C GLN A 129 23.54 5.28 0.99
N ASP A 130 22.56 5.20 0.10
CA ASP A 130 22.14 6.31 -0.76
C ASP A 130 20.74 6.80 -0.37
N ALA A 131 20.69 7.77 0.54
CA ALA A 131 19.43 8.38 0.95
C ALA A 131 18.71 9.14 -0.18
N LYS A 132 19.36 9.40 -1.32
CA LYS A 132 18.76 10.08 -2.48
C LYS A 132 18.61 9.14 -3.69
N ALA A 133 18.60 7.82 -3.44
CA ALA A 133 18.52 6.81 -4.48
C ALA A 133 17.37 7.10 -5.47
N PRO A 134 17.63 7.25 -6.77
CA PRO A 134 16.61 7.57 -7.77
C PRO A 134 15.47 6.55 -7.83
N LYS A 135 15.75 5.29 -7.50
CA LYS A 135 14.73 4.21 -7.45
C LYS A 135 13.69 4.45 -6.36
N VAL A 136 14.06 5.06 -5.23
CA VAL A 136 13.09 5.43 -4.18
C VAL A 136 12.20 6.56 -4.69
N ALA A 137 12.78 7.58 -5.33
CA ALA A 137 12.04 8.69 -5.95
C ALA A 137 11.17 8.25 -7.14
N PHE A 138 11.43 7.07 -7.72
CA PHE A 138 10.57 6.49 -8.75
C PHE A 138 9.21 6.07 -8.17
N TYR A 139 9.19 5.51 -6.94
CA TYR A 139 7.98 4.99 -6.31
C TYR A 139 7.42 5.84 -5.16
N ALA A 140 8.09 6.92 -4.78
CA ALA A 140 7.60 7.84 -3.75
C ALA A 140 7.79 9.30 -4.15
N LYS A 141 6.91 10.14 -3.61
CA LYS A 141 6.93 11.60 -3.77
C LYS A 141 6.50 12.27 -2.46
N ASP A 142 6.65 13.59 -2.42
CA ASP A 142 6.14 14.46 -1.35
C ASP A 142 6.59 13.95 0.04
N ASP A 143 5.69 13.92 1.02
CA ASP A 143 6.00 13.54 2.40
C ASP A 143 6.55 12.10 2.50
N ALA A 144 6.04 11.18 1.70
CA ALA A 144 6.51 9.79 1.69
C ALA A 144 7.97 9.69 1.23
N LEU A 145 8.36 10.45 0.19
CA LEU A 145 9.76 10.47 -0.26
C LEU A 145 10.68 11.07 0.80
N VAL A 146 10.29 12.21 1.39
CA VAL A 146 11.09 12.84 2.46
C VAL A 146 11.28 11.89 3.64
N GLY A 147 10.22 11.20 4.07
CA GLY A 147 10.29 10.21 5.14
C GLY A 147 11.23 9.04 4.80
N ALA A 148 11.17 8.52 3.57
CA ALA A 148 12.07 7.46 3.11
C ALA A 148 13.55 7.91 3.16
N MET A 149 13.84 9.12 2.66
CA MET A 149 15.20 9.68 2.67
C MET A 149 15.75 9.82 4.09
N GLN A 150 14.91 10.30 5.02
CA GLN A 150 15.28 10.44 6.43
C GLN A 150 15.54 9.07 7.07
N TRP A 151 14.71 8.08 6.75
CA TRP A 151 14.86 6.73 7.26
C TRP A 151 16.18 6.09 6.79
N ILE A 152 16.44 6.13 5.48
CA ILE A 152 17.68 5.59 4.88
C ILE A 152 18.91 6.26 5.50
N ALA A 153 18.87 7.59 5.67
CA ALA A 153 19.96 8.33 6.31
C ALA A 153 20.16 7.93 7.78
N ALA A 154 19.08 7.69 8.53
CA ALA A 154 19.14 7.24 9.91
C ALA A 154 19.80 5.86 10.03
N VAL A 155 19.39 4.88 9.22
CA VAL A 155 20.01 3.54 9.19
C VAL A 155 21.49 3.63 8.82
N THR A 156 21.79 4.41 7.79
CA THR A 156 23.15 4.61 7.30
C THR A 156 24.05 5.18 8.41
N LYS A 157 23.57 6.18 9.15
CA LYS A 157 24.29 6.76 10.30
C LYS A 157 24.52 5.75 11.42
N GLN A 158 23.63 4.77 11.59
CA GLN A 158 23.82 3.69 12.56
C GLN A 158 24.90 2.68 12.16
N GLY A 159 25.36 2.70 10.91
CA GLY A 159 26.40 1.79 10.42
C GLY A 159 25.91 0.35 10.18
N VAL A 160 24.61 0.18 9.99
CA VAL A 160 23.98 -1.14 9.82
C VAL A 160 23.33 -1.31 8.44
N SER A 161 23.08 -2.55 8.03
CA SER A 161 22.17 -2.92 6.95
C SER A 161 21.03 -3.78 7.52
N ILE A 162 20.03 -4.09 6.70
CA ILE A 162 18.95 -5.02 7.03
C ILE A 162 19.33 -6.42 6.50
N THR A 163 18.84 -7.48 7.16
CA THR A 163 19.01 -8.89 6.78
C THR A 163 17.90 -9.73 7.39
N GLY A 164 17.77 -10.99 6.97
CA GLY A 164 16.75 -11.91 7.44
C GLY A 164 15.49 -11.84 6.58
N THR A 165 14.33 -12.13 7.17
CA THR A 165 13.05 -12.15 6.47
C THR A 165 12.08 -11.17 7.10
N ILE A 166 11.56 -10.24 6.30
CA ILE A 166 10.48 -9.35 6.67
C ILE A 166 9.24 -9.73 5.85
N ARG A 167 8.09 -9.84 6.54
CA ARG A 167 6.82 -10.19 5.90
C ARG A 167 5.88 -9.00 5.95
N TYR A 168 5.28 -8.66 4.82
CA TYR A 168 4.26 -7.62 4.70
C TYR A 168 2.91 -8.29 4.49
N LEU A 169 2.11 -8.35 5.55
CA LEU A 169 0.87 -9.12 5.66
C LEU A 169 -0.36 -8.20 5.68
N ASP A 170 -1.54 -8.79 5.48
CA ASP A 170 -2.84 -8.08 5.46
C ASP A 170 -2.86 -6.85 4.56
N ARG A 171 -2.23 -6.97 3.38
CA ARG A 171 -2.15 -5.85 2.43
C ARG A 171 -3.52 -5.57 1.82
N GLN A 172 -4.12 -4.45 2.23
CA GLN A 172 -5.47 -4.05 1.85
C GLN A 172 -5.47 -2.75 1.07
N VAL A 173 -5.96 -2.81 -0.17
CA VAL A 173 -6.08 -1.64 -1.06
C VAL A 173 -7.54 -1.21 -1.20
N SER A 174 -7.77 0.09 -1.04
CA SER A 174 -9.02 0.76 -1.39
C SER A 174 -8.75 1.89 -2.38
N ILE A 175 -9.62 2.03 -3.38
CA ILE A 175 -9.55 3.12 -4.37
C ILE A 175 -10.55 4.19 -3.97
N ARG A 176 -10.07 5.43 -3.88
CA ARG A 176 -10.88 6.61 -3.54
C ARG A 176 -11.54 7.17 -4.79
N GLN A 177 -12.64 7.91 -4.59
CA GLN A 177 -13.35 8.61 -5.66
C GLN A 177 -12.48 9.61 -6.43
N ASP A 178 -11.49 10.21 -5.76
CA ASP A 178 -10.55 11.16 -6.37
C ASP A 178 -9.37 10.48 -7.10
N GLY A 179 -9.46 9.16 -7.32
CA GLY A 179 -8.47 8.37 -8.05
C GLY A 179 -7.21 8.02 -7.25
N ALA A 180 -7.09 8.45 -5.99
CA ALA A 180 -6.01 7.97 -5.11
C ALA A 180 -6.30 6.56 -4.59
N ALA A 181 -5.24 5.82 -4.25
CA ALA A 181 -5.36 4.57 -3.52
C ALA A 181 -4.95 4.77 -2.05
N THR A 182 -5.63 4.09 -1.14
CA THR A 182 -5.14 3.90 0.23
C THR A 182 -4.69 2.45 0.38
N LEU A 183 -3.52 2.25 0.97
CA LEU A 183 -2.97 0.92 1.24
C LEU A 183 -2.62 0.83 2.72
N MET A 184 -3.16 -0.20 3.39
CA MET A 184 -2.84 -0.56 4.76
C MET A 184 -2.22 -1.96 4.79
N TYR A 185 -1.21 -2.16 5.63
CA TYR A 185 -0.59 -3.48 5.83
C TYR A 185 0.18 -3.54 7.15
N CYS A 186 0.51 -4.76 7.56
CA CYS A 186 1.38 -5.05 8.70
C CYS A 186 2.75 -5.49 8.22
N GLY A 187 3.82 -4.93 8.79
CA GLY A 187 5.17 -5.48 8.71
C GLY A 187 5.43 -6.37 9.92
N ASP A 188 5.89 -7.59 9.66
CA ASP A 188 6.39 -8.52 10.65
C ASP A 188 7.91 -8.65 10.45
N GLU A 189 8.64 -8.07 11.40
CA GLU A 189 10.10 -8.05 11.49
C GLU A 189 10.63 -9.08 12.50
N THR A 190 9.82 -10.04 12.96
CA THR A 190 10.25 -11.04 13.96
C THR A 190 11.43 -11.91 13.50
N LYS A 191 11.67 -11.97 12.19
CA LYS A 191 12.83 -12.62 11.56
C LYS A 191 13.69 -11.65 10.75
N GLY A 192 13.45 -10.34 10.87
CA GLY A 192 14.25 -9.27 10.30
C GLY A 192 15.25 -8.76 11.34
N PHE A 193 16.50 -8.55 10.93
CA PHE A 193 17.58 -8.14 11.82
C PHE A 193 18.41 -7.04 11.19
N THR A 194 19.18 -6.33 12.03
CA THR A 194 20.27 -5.49 11.53
C THR A 194 21.56 -6.29 11.43
N LYS A 195 22.40 -5.94 10.46
CA LYS A 195 23.78 -6.44 10.34
C LYS A 195 24.74 -5.27 10.43
N ASP A 196 25.70 -5.35 11.35
CA ASP A 196 26.76 -4.34 11.45
C ASP A 196 27.66 -4.43 10.22
N ARG A 197 27.83 -3.31 9.51
CA ARG A 197 28.56 -3.29 8.24
C ARG A 197 30.07 -3.48 8.41
N LYS A 198 30.63 -3.03 9.52
CA LYS A 198 32.09 -3.08 9.76
C LYS A 198 32.53 -4.49 10.13
N THR A 199 31.73 -5.18 10.94
CA THR A 199 32.07 -6.47 11.52
C THR A 199 31.36 -7.63 10.82
N GLY A 200 30.33 -7.35 10.02
CA GLY A 200 29.48 -8.36 9.38
C GLY A 200 28.58 -9.12 10.37
N LYS A 201 28.56 -8.76 11.65
CA LYS A 201 27.79 -9.46 12.68
C LYS A 201 26.31 -9.13 12.59
N VAL A 202 25.47 -10.16 12.61
CA VAL A 202 24.01 -10.01 12.68
C VAL A 202 23.60 -9.77 14.13
N ASN A 203 22.81 -8.73 14.35
CA ASN A 203 22.23 -8.37 15.63
C ASN A 203 20.89 -9.10 15.78
N VAL A 204 20.94 -10.36 16.16
CA VAL A 204 19.74 -11.17 16.40
C VAL A 204 19.06 -10.70 17.69
N THR A 205 17.81 -10.28 17.57
CA THR A 205 16.97 -9.82 18.67
C THR A 205 15.77 -10.75 18.83
N PRO A 206 15.34 -11.09 20.07
CA PRO A 206 14.13 -11.87 20.26
C PRO A 206 12.91 -11.10 19.77
N ALA A 207 11.96 -11.82 19.17
CA ALA A 207 10.68 -11.26 18.76
C ALA A 207 9.91 -10.69 19.98
N ASN A 208 9.33 -9.51 19.81
CA ASN A 208 8.52 -8.82 20.80
C ASN A 208 7.43 -7.97 20.10
N GLY A 209 6.63 -7.24 20.88
CA GLY A 209 5.59 -6.37 20.31
C GLY A 209 6.12 -5.36 19.28
N ASP A 210 7.31 -4.81 19.51
CA ASP A 210 7.95 -3.83 18.62
C ASP A 210 8.47 -4.44 17.32
N SER A 211 8.44 -5.77 17.18
CA SER A 211 8.75 -6.47 15.93
C SER A 211 7.62 -6.34 14.90
N TYR A 212 6.48 -5.79 15.29
CA TYR A 212 5.32 -5.58 14.42
C TYR A 212 5.09 -4.10 14.15
N ILE A 213 4.85 -3.75 12.90
CA ILE A 213 4.62 -2.37 12.45
C ILE A 213 3.34 -2.32 11.64
N SER A 214 2.48 -1.34 11.88
CA SER A 214 1.40 -1.04 10.94
C SER A 214 1.80 0.08 10.00
N TYR A 215 1.41 -0.02 8.73
CA TYR A 215 1.64 0.98 7.71
C TYR A 215 0.31 1.45 7.13
N ALA A 216 0.20 2.76 6.88
CA ALA A 216 -0.89 3.36 6.13
C ALA A 216 -0.33 4.36 5.11
N LEU A 217 -0.66 4.15 3.84
CA LEU A 217 -0.16 4.92 2.72
C LEU A 217 -1.30 5.53 1.91
N VAL A 218 -1.04 6.71 1.34
CA VAL A 218 -1.80 7.25 0.21
C VAL A 218 -0.91 7.17 -1.02
N LEU A 219 -1.43 6.59 -2.10
CA LEU A 219 -0.73 6.48 -3.38
C LEU A 219 -1.51 7.20 -4.47
N ARG A 220 -0.78 7.83 -5.40
CA ARG A 220 -1.30 8.48 -6.59
C ARG A 220 -0.61 7.91 -7.82
N LYS A 221 -1.38 7.59 -8.85
CA LYS A 221 -0.86 7.15 -10.14
C LYS A 221 -0.33 8.36 -10.91
N ASN A 222 0.91 8.30 -11.39
CA ASN A 222 1.46 9.34 -12.25
C ASN A 222 1.04 9.14 -13.73
N ASP A 223 1.44 10.08 -14.59
CA ASP A 223 1.20 10.08 -16.03
C ASP A 223 1.78 8.84 -16.75
N LYS A 224 2.88 8.30 -16.22
CA LYS A 224 3.50 7.06 -16.70
C LYS A 224 2.79 5.81 -16.18
N GLY A 225 1.79 5.93 -15.33
CA GLY A 225 1.00 4.82 -14.81
C GLY A 225 1.65 4.04 -13.66
N VAL A 226 2.61 4.65 -12.96
CA VAL A 226 3.22 4.13 -11.73
C VAL A 226 2.48 4.69 -10.52
N TRP A 227 2.10 3.84 -9.58
CA TRP A 227 1.57 4.27 -8.29
C TRP A 227 2.71 4.70 -7.38
N GLN A 228 2.72 5.99 -7.05
CA GLN A 228 3.72 6.57 -6.14
C GLN A 228 3.09 6.82 -4.78
N ALA A 229 3.77 6.40 -3.71
CA ALA A 229 3.41 6.80 -2.36
C ALA A 229 3.62 8.32 -2.20
N THR A 230 2.60 9.05 -1.79
CA THR A 230 2.69 10.50 -1.52
C THR A 230 2.60 10.80 -0.03
N LYS A 231 1.96 9.92 0.74
CA LYS A 231 1.93 9.95 2.20
C LYS A 231 2.16 8.55 2.74
N LEU A 232 2.90 8.46 3.84
CA LEU A 232 3.16 7.23 4.57
C LEU A 232 3.21 7.55 6.05
N SER A 233 2.47 6.79 6.85
CA SER A 233 2.61 6.76 8.31
C SER A 233 2.81 5.32 8.77
N SER A 234 3.59 5.15 9.83
CA SER A 234 3.86 3.84 10.42
C SER A 234 3.79 3.90 11.94
N VAL A 235 3.29 2.84 12.57
CA VAL A 235 3.25 2.68 14.03
C VAL A 235 3.91 1.35 14.40
N ARG A 236 5.02 1.43 15.13
CA ARG A 236 5.72 0.25 15.68
C ARG A 236 5.02 -0.20 16.97
N GLY A 237 5.01 -1.49 17.25
CA GLY A 237 4.35 -2.03 18.43
C GLY A 237 2.83 -2.13 18.29
N ASP A 238 2.27 -1.96 17.08
CA ASP A 238 0.83 -1.91 16.88
C ASP A 238 0.19 -3.29 17.13
N LYS A 239 -0.64 -3.37 18.16
CA LYS A 239 -1.31 -4.61 18.59
C LYS A 239 -2.15 -5.26 17.49
N LYS A 240 -2.67 -4.48 16.53
CA LYS A 240 -3.45 -5.05 15.42
C LYS A 240 -2.60 -5.91 14.47
N CYS A 241 -1.28 -5.74 14.50
CA CYS A 241 -0.34 -6.49 13.69
C CYS A 241 0.35 -7.63 14.46
N GLN A 242 0.17 -7.71 15.78
CA GLN A 242 0.74 -8.77 16.60
C GLN A 242 -0.10 -10.04 16.43
N ARG A 243 0.52 -11.07 15.85
CA ARG A 243 -0.09 -12.39 15.63
C ARG A 243 0.55 -13.46 16.51
#